data_AF-A0A498KDX0-F1
#
_entry.id   AF-A0A498KDX0-F1
#
_cell.length_a   1.000
_cell.length_b   1.000
_cell.length_c   1.000
_cell.angle_alpha   90.00
_cell.angle_beta   90.00
_cell.angle_gamma   90.00
#
_symmetry.space_group_name_H-M   'P 1'
#
loop_
_entity.id
_entity.type
_entity.pdbx_description
1 polymer ?
#
loop_
_entity_poly.entity_id
_entity_poly.type
_entity_poly.pdbx_seq_one_letter_code
_entity_poly.pdbx_strand_id
1 'polypeptide(L)'
;MATLAFAGLTSPPFSTSRRSPLTHGRFQIPFLHKTLKWGQRSLLLPITCSSTEPNQNADDSEPKTASLAPSSSSDLTYKLYAGLGGVGFLETTYLTYLKLTNSAAFCPTGGGGGGGSCGDILSSDYAVVFGVPLPLFGMVAYGLVATLGVQLLTAKKLPFGISESNARLVLLGTTTSMAAASACFLYILSTKFSGASCSYCLLSALLSFTLFFTALKDFGLEKLQKEVGLLFCIASLVVVTLNRSYSALPPVPSSPSEIDLPYFSTEITTPSSPFAIALAKHLSAIGAKMYGAFWCSHCVEQKQMFGSEAAKLLNYVECFPGGFRKGTIMQKECFDVGIEGFPTWVINGQVLSGEKELMELAQESGRKMHTQISDSEQQELIEKLDIFKIKGRDKRGRTVLRIIGKFFPARIVSVDALRKYLEERIFPEIEKKPFAVLYVHTGAQRCENFPGISAVRSIYDAVPISVRQNLEAVYILHPGLQARLFLATFGRFFFTGGVYGKLRYVSRLDYLWEHVRRNEIEVPDFVYDHDEDLEHRPMMDYGLESDHPRVYDAPAVDSPVSTYSMRCIS
;
A
#
# COMPACT_ATOMS: atom_id res chain seq x y z
N MET A 1 -23.98 63.20 9.29
CA MET A 1 -24.10 63.87 10.61
C MET A 1 -23.17 63.12 11.57
N ALA A 2 -22.39 63.81 12.42
CA ALA A 2 -21.43 63.24 13.40
C ALA A 2 -20.28 62.38 12.77
N THR A 3 -18.96 62.58 12.94
CA THR A 3 -18.10 63.37 13.87
C THR A 3 -18.19 62.91 15.34
N LEU A 4 -17.13 62.58 16.11
CA LEU A 4 -15.64 62.73 16.06
C LEU A 4 -14.94 61.33 16.24
N ALA A 5 -13.62 61.02 16.23
CA ALA A 5 -12.29 61.66 16.48
C ALA A 5 -11.93 61.91 17.98
N PHE A 6 -10.74 61.63 18.55
CA PHE A 6 -9.42 61.06 18.15
C PHE A 6 -9.02 59.90 19.15
N ALA A 7 -7.83 59.28 19.28
CA ALA A 7 -6.44 59.39 18.77
C ALA A 7 -5.84 57.95 18.57
N GLY A 8 -4.54 57.55 18.57
CA GLY A 8 -3.20 58.13 18.86
C GLY A 8 -2.64 57.79 20.26
N LEU A 9 -1.35 57.45 20.50
CA LEU A 9 -0.18 57.10 19.64
C LEU A 9 0.99 56.50 20.50
N THR A 10 2.06 55.97 19.86
CA THR A 10 3.44 55.67 20.40
C THR A 10 3.74 54.46 21.33
N SER A 11 5.02 54.04 21.26
CA SER A 11 5.77 53.01 22.03
C SER A 11 7.27 53.48 22.11
N PRO A 12 8.28 52.78 22.68
CA PRO A 12 8.34 51.53 23.46
C PRO A 12 8.89 51.85 24.90
N PRO A 13 10.06 51.44 25.50
CA PRO A 13 11.10 50.41 25.26
C PRO A 13 11.50 49.55 26.52
N PHE A 14 12.73 49.01 26.52
CA PHE A 14 13.42 48.11 27.48
C PHE A 14 13.66 48.59 28.94
N SER A 15 13.78 47.63 29.87
CA SER A 15 14.74 47.67 31.01
C SER A 15 15.10 46.24 31.50
N THR A 16 16.12 46.09 32.37
CA THR A 16 16.81 44.80 32.65
C THR A 16 17.09 44.50 34.13
N SER A 17 17.03 43.21 34.50
CA SER A 17 17.89 42.51 35.51
C SER A 17 17.88 42.94 37.00
N ARG A 18 17.59 41.99 37.92
CA ARG A 18 18.54 41.53 38.98
C ARG A 18 18.08 40.16 39.58
N ARG A 19 18.90 39.54 40.44
CA ARG A 19 18.80 38.15 40.97
C ARG A 19 18.34 38.07 42.45
N SER A 20 17.71 36.93 42.83
CA SER A 20 17.91 36.07 44.05
C SER A 20 17.99 36.68 45.48
N PRO A 21 17.45 36.05 46.56
CA PRO A 21 17.97 34.75 47.08
C PRO A 21 16.94 33.80 47.77
N LEU A 22 17.42 32.80 48.54
CA LEU A 22 16.72 31.58 49.04
C LEU A 22 16.16 31.65 50.49
N THR A 23 15.54 30.51 50.90
CA THR A 23 15.32 29.92 52.27
C THR A 23 13.89 30.04 52.87
N HIS A 24 13.36 29.14 53.72
CA HIS A 24 13.84 27.84 54.28
C HIS A 24 12.70 26.88 54.75
N GLY A 25 12.88 25.55 54.66
CA GLY A 25 12.12 24.51 55.43
C GLY A 25 12.08 23.14 54.71
N ARG A 26 12.74 22.06 55.15
CA ARG A 26 12.46 21.12 56.29
C ARG A 26 11.09 20.42 56.16
N PHE A 27 10.93 19.09 56.30
CA PHE A 27 11.82 17.95 56.64
C PHE A 27 11.07 16.61 56.32
N GLN A 28 11.60 15.36 56.30
CA GLN A 28 12.94 14.75 56.52
C GLN A 28 13.06 13.43 55.67
N ILE A 29 13.89 12.46 56.08
CA ILE A 29 14.27 11.17 55.41
C ILE A 29 14.42 10.07 56.51
N PRO A 30 14.03 8.79 56.28
CA PRO A 30 15.02 7.69 56.19
C PRO A 30 14.70 6.59 55.14
N PHE A 31 15.65 5.65 55.00
CA PHE A 31 15.85 4.70 53.89
C PHE A 31 15.84 3.23 54.41
N LEU A 32 16.32 2.28 53.57
CA LEU A 32 16.69 0.86 53.88
C LEU A 32 15.56 -0.22 53.93
N HIS A 33 15.77 -1.52 53.63
CA HIS A 33 16.79 -2.27 52.86
C HIS A 33 16.53 -3.81 52.83
N LYS A 34 16.64 -4.48 51.66
CA LYS A 34 16.80 -5.96 51.47
C LYS A 34 15.64 -6.88 52.01
N THR A 35 15.51 -8.20 51.76
CA THR A 35 16.27 -9.22 50.96
C THR A 35 15.37 -10.38 50.47
N LEU A 36 15.91 -11.25 49.60
CA LEU A 36 15.39 -12.56 49.15
C LEU A 36 14.66 -13.44 50.20
N LYS A 37 13.69 -14.25 49.74
CA LYS A 37 13.80 -15.73 49.78
C LYS A 37 12.85 -16.45 48.79
N TRP A 38 13.10 -17.75 48.62
CA TRP A 38 12.61 -18.66 47.56
C TRP A 38 11.90 -19.87 48.20
N GLY A 39 10.86 -20.43 47.55
CA GLY A 39 10.10 -21.60 48.04
C GLY A 39 9.43 -22.41 46.92
N GLN A 40 9.44 -23.73 47.05
CA GLN A 40 8.97 -24.74 46.07
C GLN A 40 7.44 -24.67 45.81
N ARG A 41 6.90 -25.05 44.63
CA ARG A 41 6.73 -26.43 44.07
C ARG A 41 6.08 -27.39 45.10
N SER A 42 5.02 -28.15 44.82
CA SER A 42 4.53 -28.72 43.53
C SER A 42 2.98 -28.89 43.50
N LEU A 43 2.45 -29.51 42.44
CA LEU A 43 1.04 -29.94 42.32
C LEU A 43 0.65 -31.01 43.36
N LEU A 44 -0.65 -31.14 43.63
CA LEU A 44 -1.39 -32.43 43.58
C LEU A 44 -2.93 -32.21 43.57
N LEU A 45 -3.68 -33.07 42.88
CA LEU A 45 -5.15 -33.24 42.98
C LEU A 45 -5.49 -34.32 44.01
N PRO A 46 -6.66 -34.30 44.69
CA PRO A 46 -7.94 -34.84 44.15
C PRO A 46 -9.17 -33.96 44.57
N ILE A 47 -10.45 -34.12 44.18
CA ILE A 47 -11.34 -35.29 43.90
C ILE A 47 -11.61 -36.07 45.22
N THR A 48 -12.83 -36.33 45.72
CA THR A 48 -14.06 -36.90 45.10
C THR A 48 -15.35 -36.52 45.90
N CYS A 49 -16.51 -36.98 45.43
CA CYS A 49 -17.87 -37.05 46.02
C CYS A 49 -18.00 -37.16 47.56
N SER A 50 -19.03 -36.66 48.27
CA SER A 50 -20.50 -36.52 48.02
C SER A 50 -21.35 -37.74 48.43
N SER A 51 -22.09 -37.60 49.55
CA SER A 51 -23.16 -38.46 50.12
C SER A 51 -23.51 -37.97 51.55
N THR A 52 -24.72 -37.98 52.13
CA THR A 52 -26.12 -38.18 51.69
C THR A 52 -27.07 -37.59 52.78
N GLU A 53 -28.32 -37.28 52.42
CA GLU A 53 -29.46 -36.84 53.28
C GLU A 53 -30.08 -38.01 54.12
N PRO A 54 -31.29 -37.98 54.75
CA PRO A 54 -32.35 -36.95 54.91
C PRO A 54 -32.86 -36.73 56.36
N ASN A 55 -33.66 -35.70 56.66
CA ASN A 55 -35.15 -35.62 56.60
C ASN A 55 -35.57 -34.21 57.09
N GLN A 56 -36.78 -33.65 56.89
CA GLN A 56 -38.14 -34.21 56.68
C GLN A 56 -39.10 -33.14 56.09
N ASN A 57 -40.11 -33.54 55.29
CA ASN A 57 -41.35 -32.80 54.90
C ASN A 57 -41.19 -31.48 54.07
N ALA A 58 -41.58 -31.40 52.79
CA ALA A 58 -42.94 -31.38 52.20
C ALA A 58 -43.69 -30.04 52.48
N ASP A 59 -43.68 -29.06 51.55
CA ASP A 59 -44.60 -28.83 50.40
C ASP A 59 -45.79 -27.91 50.80
N ASP A 60 -46.35 -27.01 49.98
CA ASP A 60 -46.68 -27.08 48.54
C ASP A 60 -46.18 -25.94 47.60
N SER A 61 -46.17 -26.28 46.30
CA SER A 61 -46.24 -25.51 45.02
C SER A 61 -46.86 -24.08 45.01
N GLU A 62 -46.66 -23.20 44.01
CA GLU A 62 -45.81 -23.04 42.80
C GLU A 62 -46.03 -21.59 42.23
N PRO A 63 -45.37 -21.12 41.14
CA PRO A 63 -44.22 -21.67 40.42
C PRO A 63 -42.99 -20.74 40.45
N LYS A 64 -41.79 -21.31 40.45
CA LYS A 64 -40.57 -20.56 40.09
C LYS A 64 -40.35 -20.64 38.58
N THR A 65 -40.82 -19.64 37.83
CA THR A 65 -40.42 -19.45 36.43
C THR A 65 -38.91 -19.19 36.37
N ALA A 66 -38.13 -20.25 36.12
CA ALA A 66 -36.69 -20.17 35.97
C ALA A 66 -36.31 -19.55 34.61
N SER A 67 -36.34 -18.22 34.53
CA SER A 67 -35.94 -17.45 33.36
C SER A 67 -34.41 -17.49 33.13
N LEU A 68 -33.95 -18.60 32.57
CA LEU A 68 -32.65 -18.70 31.91
C LEU A 68 -32.57 -17.74 30.70
N ALA A 69 -31.35 -17.29 30.40
CA ALA A 69 -30.95 -16.32 29.35
C ALA A 69 -31.38 -14.86 29.59
N PRO A 70 -30.39 -13.96 29.60
CA PRO A 70 -30.25 -13.01 28.47
C PRO A 70 -28.81 -12.92 27.91
N SER A 71 -28.05 -14.02 27.93
CA SER A 71 -26.63 -14.03 27.54
C SER A 71 -26.34 -14.20 26.04
N SER A 72 -27.31 -14.61 25.23
CA SER A 72 -27.10 -14.95 23.81
C SER A 72 -27.16 -13.75 22.85
N SER A 73 -27.85 -12.67 23.22
CA SER A 73 -28.08 -11.51 22.35
C SER A 73 -26.87 -10.57 22.27
N SER A 74 -26.18 -10.33 23.38
CA SER A 74 -24.99 -9.49 23.45
C SER A 74 -23.78 -10.12 22.74
N ASP A 75 -23.54 -11.42 22.99
CA ASP A 75 -22.48 -12.19 22.32
C ASP A 75 -22.64 -12.20 20.78
N LEU A 76 -23.86 -12.38 20.27
CA LEU A 76 -24.16 -12.24 18.84
C LEU A 76 -23.91 -10.80 18.33
N THR A 77 -24.29 -9.79 19.11
CA THR A 77 -24.10 -8.36 18.75
C THR A 77 -22.62 -8.02 18.65
N TYR A 78 -21.78 -8.49 19.59
CA TYR A 78 -20.34 -8.24 19.56
C TYR A 78 -19.64 -9.04 18.44
N LYS A 79 -20.13 -10.25 18.11
CA LYS A 79 -19.71 -10.99 16.90
C LYS A 79 -20.02 -10.24 15.62
N LEU A 80 -21.15 -9.52 15.54
CA LEU A 80 -21.47 -8.66 14.40
C LEU A 80 -20.52 -7.47 14.29
N TYR A 81 -20.15 -6.80 15.40
CA TYR A 81 -19.13 -5.73 15.37
C TYR A 81 -17.76 -6.25 14.91
N ALA A 82 -17.31 -7.39 15.46
CA ALA A 82 -16.04 -8.01 15.08
C ALA A 82 -16.02 -8.43 13.60
N GLY A 83 -17.10 -9.06 13.12
CA GLY A 83 -17.23 -9.53 11.74
C GLY A 83 -17.37 -8.39 10.72
N LEU A 84 -18.37 -7.52 10.88
CA LEU A 84 -18.62 -6.41 9.94
C LEU A 84 -17.50 -5.36 9.97
N GLY A 85 -16.93 -5.10 11.16
CA GLY A 85 -15.71 -4.30 11.29
C GLY A 85 -14.52 -4.95 10.58
N GLY A 86 -14.34 -6.26 10.71
CA GLY A 86 -13.29 -7.00 9.99
C GLY A 86 -13.43 -6.95 8.47
N VAL A 87 -14.66 -7.09 7.94
CA VAL A 87 -14.93 -6.97 6.50
C VAL A 87 -14.64 -5.55 6.00
N GLY A 88 -15.15 -4.51 6.68
CA GLY A 88 -14.89 -3.12 6.31
C GLY A 88 -13.40 -2.73 6.42
N PHE A 89 -12.68 -3.30 7.40
CA PHE A 89 -11.23 -3.13 7.52
C PHE A 89 -10.49 -3.74 6.32
N LEU A 90 -10.85 -4.96 5.89
CA LEU A 90 -10.25 -5.61 4.73
C LEU A 90 -10.56 -4.85 3.43
N GLU A 91 -11.80 -4.40 3.23
CA GLU A 91 -12.21 -3.56 2.11
C GLU A 91 -11.39 -2.26 2.05
N THR A 92 -11.35 -1.51 3.14
CA THR A 92 -10.66 -0.21 3.18
C THR A 92 -9.13 -0.34 3.17
N THR A 93 -8.58 -1.45 3.65
CA THR A 93 -7.16 -1.82 3.45
C THR A 93 -6.87 -2.09 1.98
N TYR A 94 -7.74 -2.81 1.27
CA TYR A 94 -7.61 -3.07 -0.16
C TYR A 94 -7.69 -1.76 -0.99
N LEU A 95 -8.68 -0.91 -0.72
CA LEU A 95 -8.80 0.40 -1.38
C LEU A 95 -7.61 1.33 -1.06
N THR A 96 -7.09 1.29 0.17
CA THR A 96 -5.85 1.97 0.56
C THR A 96 -4.68 1.48 -0.28
N TYR A 97 -4.49 0.17 -0.38
CA TYR A 97 -3.45 -0.45 -1.19
C TYR A 97 -3.53 0.00 -2.66
N LEU A 98 -4.72 -0.02 -3.27
CA LEU A 98 -4.92 0.43 -4.65
C LEU A 98 -4.52 1.90 -4.85
N LYS A 99 -4.98 2.81 -3.99
CA LYS A 99 -4.68 4.25 -4.10
C LYS A 99 -3.19 4.55 -3.84
N LEU A 100 -2.50 3.76 -3.02
CA LEU A 100 -1.05 3.89 -2.77
C LEU A 100 -0.18 3.21 -3.84
N THR A 101 -0.70 2.22 -4.56
CA THR A 101 0.00 1.51 -5.65
C THR A 101 -0.42 1.97 -7.06
N ASN A 102 -1.24 3.03 -7.14
CA ASN A 102 -1.88 3.55 -8.35
C ASN A 102 -2.49 2.44 -9.24
N SER A 103 -3.17 1.48 -8.62
CA SER A 103 -3.68 0.27 -9.27
C SER A 103 -5.20 0.30 -9.42
N ALA A 104 -5.72 -0.22 -10.54
CA ALA A 104 -7.15 -0.27 -10.81
C ALA A 104 -7.92 -1.22 -9.88
N ALA A 105 -9.18 -0.88 -9.58
CA ALA A 105 -10.05 -1.66 -8.71
C ALA A 105 -10.76 -2.80 -9.43
N PHE A 106 -10.91 -3.95 -8.77
CA PHE A 106 -11.59 -5.12 -9.32
C PHE A 106 -13.11 -5.05 -9.07
N CYS A 107 -13.90 -4.69 -10.09
CA CYS A 107 -15.37 -4.60 -9.97
C CYS A 107 -16.08 -5.86 -10.54
N PRO A 108 -16.57 -6.79 -9.70
CA PRO A 108 -17.16 -8.06 -10.16
C PRO A 108 -18.58 -7.93 -10.74
N THR A 109 -19.25 -6.79 -10.56
CA THR A 109 -20.63 -6.56 -11.03
C THR A 109 -20.72 -5.70 -12.29
N GLY A 110 -19.58 -5.39 -12.92
CA GLY A 110 -19.56 -4.87 -14.30
C GLY A 110 -19.72 -6.02 -15.28
N GLY A 111 -20.82 -6.05 -16.03
CA GLY A 111 -21.12 -7.12 -16.98
C GLY A 111 -20.19 -7.11 -18.18
N GLY A 112 -19.20 -8.00 -18.19
CA GLY A 112 -18.39 -8.32 -19.38
C GLY A 112 -17.42 -7.23 -19.85
N GLY A 113 -16.31 -7.01 -19.12
CA GLY A 113 -15.17 -6.24 -19.65
C GLY A 113 -14.63 -5.09 -18.80
N GLY A 114 -14.36 -5.33 -17.50
CA GLY A 114 -13.36 -4.61 -16.70
C GLY A 114 -13.28 -3.07 -16.75
N GLY A 115 -13.91 -2.40 -15.77
CA GLY A 115 -13.35 -1.17 -15.17
C GLY A 115 -14.30 0.03 -14.95
N GLY A 116 -15.30 0.21 -15.81
CA GLY A 116 -16.01 1.50 -16.01
C GLY A 116 -17.07 1.93 -14.99
N SER A 117 -16.87 1.80 -13.66
CA SER A 117 -17.86 2.36 -12.70
C SER A 117 -17.37 2.82 -11.32
N CYS A 118 -16.25 2.29 -10.81
CA CYS A 118 -15.66 2.72 -9.53
C CYS A 118 -14.33 3.47 -9.70
N GLY A 119 -13.64 3.31 -10.84
CA GLY A 119 -12.33 3.90 -11.10
C GLY A 119 -12.33 5.42 -10.91
N ASP A 120 -13.25 6.12 -11.56
CA ASP A 120 -13.36 7.59 -11.54
C ASP A 120 -13.63 8.15 -10.13
N ILE A 121 -14.42 7.42 -9.34
CA ILE A 121 -14.76 7.80 -7.97
C ILE A 121 -13.52 7.65 -7.07
N LEU A 122 -12.77 6.56 -7.21
CA LEU A 122 -11.54 6.30 -6.46
C LEU A 122 -10.33 7.14 -6.94
N SER A 123 -10.30 7.58 -8.20
CA SER A 123 -9.26 8.46 -8.71
C SER A 123 -9.48 9.92 -8.29
N SER A 124 -10.74 10.38 -8.25
CA SER A 124 -11.14 11.77 -7.96
C SER A 124 -10.61 12.39 -6.65
N ASP A 125 -10.68 13.72 -6.58
CA ASP A 125 -10.37 14.51 -5.37
C ASP A 125 -11.20 14.10 -4.15
N TYR A 126 -12.43 13.59 -4.35
CA TYR A 126 -13.28 13.10 -3.26
C TYR A 126 -12.77 11.80 -2.62
N ALA A 127 -11.78 11.13 -3.22
CA ALA A 127 -11.06 10.01 -2.62
C ALA A 127 -9.92 10.45 -1.67
N VAL A 128 -9.77 11.76 -1.39
CA VAL A 128 -8.70 12.33 -0.57
C VAL A 128 -9.27 13.36 0.42
N VAL A 129 -8.92 13.24 1.70
CA VAL A 129 -9.34 14.15 2.78
C VAL A 129 -8.10 14.74 3.44
N PHE A 130 -7.96 16.07 3.41
CA PHE A 130 -6.76 16.81 3.85
C PHE A 130 -5.42 16.24 3.30
N GLY A 131 -5.40 15.81 2.03
CA GLY A 131 -4.22 15.21 1.39
C GLY A 131 -3.98 13.73 1.72
N VAL A 132 -4.76 13.13 2.62
CA VAL A 132 -4.68 11.72 3.01
C VAL A 132 -5.76 10.91 2.27
N PRO A 133 -5.44 9.75 1.63
CA PRO A 133 -6.44 8.88 1.02
C PRO A 133 -7.61 8.55 1.95
N LEU A 134 -8.85 8.79 1.50
CA LEU A 134 -10.08 8.53 2.24
C LEU A 134 -10.17 7.09 2.80
N PRO A 135 -9.75 6.03 2.07
CA PRO A 135 -9.72 4.66 2.59
C PRO A 135 -8.92 4.47 3.89
N LEU A 136 -7.90 5.29 4.19
CA LEU A 136 -7.13 5.19 5.44
C LEU A 136 -7.99 5.53 6.67
N PHE A 137 -8.87 6.53 6.55
CA PHE A 137 -9.80 6.89 7.63
C PHE A 137 -10.81 5.76 7.88
N GLY A 138 -11.28 5.12 6.80
CA GLY A 138 -12.11 3.92 6.86
C GLY A 138 -11.38 2.77 7.56
N MET A 139 -10.13 2.49 7.18
CA MET A 139 -9.30 1.43 7.76
C MET A 139 -9.12 1.62 9.27
N VAL A 140 -8.85 2.86 9.73
CA VAL A 140 -8.76 3.18 11.16
C VAL A 140 -10.11 3.00 11.86
N ALA A 141 -11.21 3.47 11.29
CA ALA A 141 -12.54 3.42 11.90
C ALA A 141 -13.09 1.98 12.01
N TYR A 142 -13.03 1.20 10.92
CA TYR A 142 -13.42 -0.21 10.92
C TYR A 142 -12.51 -1.07 11.81
N GLY A 143 -11.20 -0.79 11.82
CA GLY A 143 -10.25 -1.44 12.72
C GLY A 143 -10.57 -1.20 14.21
N LEU A 144 -10.96 0.03 14.57
CA LEU A 144 -11.41 0.37 15.92
C LEU A 144 -12.71 -0.38 16.30
N VAL A 145 -13.68 -0.44 15.40
CA VAL A 145 -14.93 -1.20 15.63
C VAL A 145 -14.66 -2.70 15.78
N ALA A 146 -13.81 -3.28 14.92
CA ALA A 146 -13.45 -4.69 14.97
C ALA A 146 -12.72 -5.05 16.28
N THR A 147 -11.73 -4.25 16.68
CA THR A 147 -10.95 -4.48 17.91
C THR A 147 -11.78 -4.31 19.18
N LEU A 148 -12.67 -3.30 19.25
CA LEU A 148 -13.61 -3.16 20.36
C LEU A 148 -14.62 -4.32 20.42
N GLY A 149 -15.11 -4.80 19.27
CA GLY A 149 -15.97 -5.99 19.20
C GLY A 149 -15.28 -7.24 19.77
N VAL A 150 -14.02 -7.50 19.40
CA VAL A 150 -13.23 -8.63 19.93
C VAL A 150 -12.90 -8.46 21.42
N GLN A 151 -12.65 -7.24 21.90
CA GLN A 151 -12.42 -6.97 23.32
C GLN A 151 -13.67 -7.25 24.16
N LEU A 152 -14.85 -6.82 23.69
CA LEU A 152 -16.14 -7.09 24.35
C LEU A 152 -16.50 -8.57 24.37
N LEU A 153 -16.12 -9.35 23.34
CA LEU A 153 -16.29 -10.81 23.31
C LEU A 153 -15.36 -11.55 24.27
N THR A 154 -14.09 -11.14 24.36
CA THR A 154 -13.06 -11.95 25.02
C THR A 154 -12.93 -11.69 26.52
N ALA A 155 -13.50 -10.58 27.03
CA ALA A 155 -13.57 -10.21 28.45
C ALA A 155 -12.23 -10.19 29.22
N LYS A 156 -11.09 -10.22 28.50
CA LYS A 156 -9.74 -10.28 29.07
C LYS A 156 -9.07 -8.91 29.05
N LYS A 157 -8.67 -8.43 30.22
CA LYS A 157 -8.08 -7.11 30.45
C LYS A 157 -6.72 -6.96 29.75
N LEU A 158 -6.66 -6.17 28.67
CA LEU A 158 -5.47 -5.43 28.19
C LEU A 158 -5.90 -4.47 27.05
N PRO A 159 -5.18 -3.37 26.74
CA PRO A 159 -4.21 -2.65 27.57
C PRO A 159 -4.75 -1.30 28.13
N PHE A 160 -5.86 -0.77 27.58
CA PHE A 160 -6.29 0.62 27.82
C PHE A 160 -7.23 0.84 29.03
N GLY A 161 -7.61 -0.20 29.77
CA GLY A 161 -8.40 -0.06 31.01
C GLY A 161 -9.83 0.49 30.86
N ILE A 162 -10.34 0.57 29.63
CA ILE A 162 -11.67 1.13 29.30
C ILE A 162 -12.77 0.20 29.85
N SER A 163 -13.75 0.77 30.55
CA SER A 163 -14.93 0.03 31.04
C SER A 163 -15.90 -0.32 29.91
N GLU A 164 -16.72 -1.35 30.09
CA GLU A 164 -17.71 -1.79 29.09
C GLU A 164 -18.66 -0.65 28.67
N SER A 165 -19.09 0.20 29.61
CA SER A 165 -19.88 1.41 29.35
C SER A 165 -19.20 2.35 28.35
N ASN A 166 -17.90 2.54 28.51
CA ASN A 166 -17.12 3.49 27.73
C ASN A 166 -16.75 2.89 26.37
N ALA A 167 -16.49 1.58 26.30
CA ALA A 167 -16.30 0.86 25.04
C ALA A 167 -17.57 0.90 24.17
N ARG A 168 -18.75 0.68 24.75
CA ARG A 168 -20.06 0.84 24.06
C ARG A 168 -20.29 2.28 23.61
N LEU A 169 -19.96 3.28 24.42
CA LEU A 169 -20.08 4.70 24.05
C LEU A 169 -19.12 5.08 22.90
N VAL A 170 -17.88 4.58 22.90
CA VAL A 170 -16.91 4.78 21.81
C VAL A 170 -17.36 4.07 20.53
N LEU A 171 -17.91 2.86 20.62
CA LEU A 171 -18.53 2.18 19.47
C LEU A 171 -19.69 2.99 18.89
N LEU A 172 -20.59 3.51 19.73
CA LEU A 172 -21.71 4.33 19.30
C LEU A 172 -21.24 5.63 18.63
N GLY A 173 -20.29 6.35 19.21
CA GLY A 173 -19.71 7.56 18.61
C GLY A 173 -18.97 7.29 17.29
N THR A 174 -18.20 6.20 17.23
CA THR A 174 -17.44 5.80 16.03
C THR A 174 -18.38 5.42 14.88
N THR A 175 -19.39 4.57 15.16
CA THR A 175 -20.36 4.16 14.14
C THR A 175 -21.28 5.31 13.70
N THR A 176 -21.61 6.25 14.58
CA THR A 176 -22.31 7.50 14.23
C THR A 176 -21.47 8.35 13.27
N SER A 177 -20.17 8.50 13.54
CA SER A 177 -19.23 9.21 12.67
C SER A 177 -19.14 8.55 11.28
N MET A 178 -19.00 7.22 11.23
CA MET A 178 -18.95 6.44 9.98
C MET A 178 -20.25 6.55 9.17
N ALA A 179 -21.42 6.50 9.82
CA ALA A 179 -22.71 6.65 9.16
C ALA A 179 -22.93 8.09 8.63
N ALA A 180 -22.53 9.11 9.38
CA ALA A 180 -22.59 10.51 8.93
C ALA A 180 -21.66 10.77 7.73
N ALA A 181 -20.43 10.24 7.76
CA ALA A 181 -19.50 10.30 6.63
C ALA A 181 -20.05 9.55 5.40
N SER A 182 -20.59 8.34 5.60
CA SER A 182 -21.22 7.55 4.54
C SER A 182 -22.41 8.26 3.89
N ALA A 183 -23.25 8.94 4.67
CA ALA A 183 -24.33 9.77 4.15
C ALA A 183 -23.81 10.93 3.29
N CYS A 184 -22.72 11.59 3.70
CA CYS A 184 -22.07 12.63 2.89
C CYS A 184 -21.52 12.07 1.57
N PHE A 185 -20.88 10.89 1.60
CA PHE A 185 -20.31 10.28 0.40
C PHE A 185 -21.39 9.75 -0.56
N LEU A 186 -22.51 9.21 -0.06
CA LEU A 186 -23.67 8.88 -0.90
C LEU A 186 -24.32 10.12 -1.53
N TYR A 187 -24.39 11.24 -0.81
CA TYR A 187 -24.85 12.52 -1.36
C TYR A 187 -23.91 13.03 -2.46
N ILE A 188 -22.59 12.96 -2.26
CA ILE A 188 -21.59 13.32 -3.29
C ILE A 188 -21.70 12.39 -4.51
N LEU A 189 -21.79 11.07 -4.30
CA LEU A 189 -21.96 10.08 -5.36
C LEU A 189 -23.21 10.39 -6.23
N SER A 190 -24.34 10.66 -5.57
CA SER A 190 -25.61 11.00 -6.23
C SER A 190 -25.58 12.34 -6.99
N THR A 191 -24.90 13.36 -6.46
CA THR A 191 -24.95 14.74 -6.99
C THR A 191 -23.76 15.15 -7.86
N LYS A 192 -22.65 14.43 -7.82
CA LYS A 192 -21.41 14.73 -8.58
C LYS A 192 -21.07 13.67 -9.64
N PHE A 193 -21.49 12.43 -9.44
CA PHE A 193 -21.16 11.28 -10.29
C PHE A 193 -22.41 10.63 -10.88
N SER A 194 -23.37 11.45 -11.31
CA SER A 194 -24.66 11.01 -11.86
C SER A 194 -24.49 10.09 -13.08
N GLY A 195 -24.66 8.79 -12.87
CA GLY A 195 -24.50 7.74 -13.89
C GLY A 195 -23.44 6.68 -13.52
N ALA A 196 -22.46 7.02 -12.69
CA ALA A 196 -21.47 6.08 -12.18
C ALA A 196 -21.92 5.42 -10.87
N SER A 197 -21.41 4.23 -10.56
CA SER A 197 -21.71 3.53 -9.31
C SER A 197 -20.55 2.66 -8.84
N CYS A 198 -19.96 3.02 -7.70
CA CYS A 198 -18.92 2.20 -7.09
C CYS A 198 -19.50 1.16 -6.13
N SER A 199 -19.30 -0.12 -6.44
CA SER A 199 -19.67 -1.27 -5.59
C SER A 199 -19.08 -1.16 -4.18
N TYR A 200 -17.81 -0.76 -4.05
CA TYR A 200 -17.13 -0.60 -2.76
C TYR A 200 -17.69 0.57 -1.91
N CYS A 201 -18.00 1.72 -2.52
CA CYS A 201 -18.62 2.83 -1.78
C CYS A 201 -20.01 2.44 -1.24
N LEU A 202 -20.77 1.63 -2.00
CA LEU A 202 -22.06 1.10 -1.58
C LEU A 202 -21.92 0.04 -0.48
N LEU A 203 -20.92 -0.86 -0.57
CA LEU A 203 -20.64 -1.86 0.45
C LEU A 203 -20.19 -1.22 1.77
N SER A 204 -19.22 -0.29 1.73
CA SER A 204 -18.78 0.47 2.91
C SER A 204 -19.92 1.28 3.54
N ALA A 205 -20.79 1.91 2.73
CA ALA A 205 -21.98 2.59 3.25
C ALA A 205 -22.95 1.61 3.95
N LEU A 206 -23.24 0.47 3.32
CA LEU A 206 -24.08 -0.59 3.91
C LEU A 206 -23.50 -1.08 5.25
N LEU A 207 -22.22 -1.41 5.30
CA LEU A 207 -21.52 -1.81 6.52
C LEU A 207 -21.61 -0.74 7.61
N SER A 208 -21.37 0.53 7.27
CA SER A 208 -21.44 1.65 8.23
C SER A 208 -22.83 1.85 8.82
N PHE A 209 -23.88 1.80 7.98
CA PHE A 209 -25.26 1.89 8.48
C PHE A 209 -25.66 0.66 9.31
N THR A 210 -25.31 -0.56 8.89
CA THR A 210 -25.59 -1.78 9.67
C THR A 210 -24.92 -1.74 11.05
N LEU A 211 -23.66 -1.30 11.12
CA LEU A 211 -22.93 -1.12 12.37
C LEU A 211 -23.59 -0.06 13.27
N PHE A 212 -24.01 1.08 12.71
CA PHE A 212 -24.71 2.14 13.44
C PHE A 212 -26.08 1.69 13.99
N PHE A 213 -26.93 1.05 13.19
CA PHE A 213 -28.22 0.53 13.68
C PHE A 213 -28.03 -0.57 14.74
N THR A 214 -26.95 -1.36 14.65
CA THR A 214 -26.58 -2.32 15.71
C THR A 214 -26.18 -1.60 17.00
N ALA A 215 -25.40 -0.51 16.91
CA ALA A 215 -25.01 0.31 18.06
C ALA A 215 -26.19 1.02 18.73
N LEU A 216 -27.14 1.56 17.95
CA LEU A 216 -28.39 2.12 18.48
C LEU A 216 -29.18 1.08 19.29
N LYS A 217 -29.25 -0.17 18.78
CA LYS A 217 -29.97 -1.27 19.42
C LYS A 217 -29.29 -1.77 20.70
N ASP A 218 -27.96 -1.87 20.71
CA ASP A 218 -27.20 -2.32 21.89
C ASP A 218 -27.17 -1.28 23.02
N PHE A 219 -27.13 0.01 22.68
CA PHE A 219 -27.10 1.08 23.69
C PHE A 219 -28.47 1.30 24.35
N GLY A 220 -29.56 1.14 23.61
CA GLY A 220 -30.95 1.19 24.09
C GLY A 220 -31.54 2.60 24.14
N LEU A 221 -32.82 2.73 23.76
CA LEU A 221 -33.49 4.01 23.49
C LEU A 221 -33.49 4.99 24.68
N GLU A 222 -33.72 4.50 25.91
CA GLU A 222 -33.74 5.35 27.12
C GLU A 222 -32.39 6.00 27.44
N LYS A 223 -31.28 5.31 27.11
CA LYS A 223 -29.92 5.87 27.25
C LYS A 223 -29.61 6.75 26.05
N LEU A 224 -30.04 6.34 24.86
CA LEU A 224 -29.91 7.14 23.64
C LEU A 224 -30.50 8.54 23.83
N GLN A 225 -31.68 8.67 24.45
CA GLN A 225 -32.34 9.95 24.70
C GLN A 225 -31.46 10.95 25.49
N LYS A 226 -30.54 10.47 26.34
CA LYS A 226 -29.60 11.32 27.10
C LYS A 226 -28.39 11.72 26.26
N GLU A 227 -27.97 10.88 25.32
CA GLU A 227 -26.78 11.07 24.48
C GLU A 227 -27.08 11.67 23.09
N VAL A 228 -28.34 11.88 22.69
CA VAL A 228 -28.70 12.41 21.34
C VAL A 228 -27.91 13.67 20.98
N GLY A 229 -27.72 14.58 21.95
CA GLY A 229 -26.92 15.79 21.76
C GLY A 229 -25.47 15.51 21.37
N LEU A 230 -24.83 14.52 22.00
CA LEU A 230 -23.48 14.08 21.65
C LEU A 230 -23.44 13.47 20.25
N LEU A 231 -24.42 12.63 19.89
CA LEU A 231 -24.50 12.01 18.57
C LEU A 231 -24.70 13.05 17.46
N PHE A 232 -25.57 14.03 17.69
CA PHE A 232 -25.81 15.13 16.76
C PHE A 232 -24.58 16.04 16.61
N CYS A 233 -23.87 16.31 17.71
CA CYS A 233 -22.59 17.04 17.68
C CYS A 233 -21.51 16.28 16.89
N ILE A 234 -21.38 14.96 17.07
CA ILE A 234 -20.44 14.12 16.30
C ILE A 234 -20.79 14.15 14.80
N ALA A 235 -22.06 13.91 14.45
CA ALA A 235 -22.49 13.95 13.05
C ALA A 235 -22.27 15.33 12.41
N SER A 236 -22.62 16.41 13.12
CA SER A 236 -22.41 17.79 12.66
C SER A 236 -20.92 18.11 12.48
N LEU A 237 -20.06 17.68 13.40
CA LEU A 237 -18.61 17.87 13.31
C LEU A 237 -18.02 17.14 12.10
N VAL A 238 -18.48 15.92 11.80
CA VAL A 238 -18.07 15.16 10.61
C VAL A 238 -18.50 15.87 9.33
N VAL A 239 -19.77 16.29 9.23
CA VAL A 239 -20.29 17.05 8.07
C VAL A 239 -19.49 18.33 7.85
N VAL A 240 -19.25 19.12 8.90
CA VAL A 240 -18.46 20.37 8.82
C VAL A 240 -17.00 20.08 8.44
N THR A 241 -16.40 19.00 8.96
CA THR A 241 -15.00 18.65 8.67
C THR A 241 -14.81 18.18 7.23
N LEU A 242 -15.70 17.32 6.72
CA LEU A 242 -15.69 16.88 5.33
C LEU A 242 -15.98 18.04 4.37
N ASN A 243 -17.00 18.85 4.66
CA ASN A 243 -17.31 20.03 3.87
C ASN A 243 -16.12 21.00 3.85
N ARG A 244 -15.43 21.20 4.98
CA ARG A 244 -14.21 22.02 5.04
C ARG A 244 -13.07 21.43 4.23
N SER A 245 -12.84 20.11 4.24
CA SER A 245 -11.82 19.46 3.40
C SER A 245 -12.10 19.73 1.91
N TYR A 246 -13.34 19.48 1.47
CA TYR A 246 -13.73 19.66 0.07
C TYR A 246 -13.97 21.13 -0.35
N SER A 247 -13.95 22.08 0.59
CA SER A 247 -13.98 23.53 0.34
C SER A 247 -12.63 24.23 0.61
N ALA A 248 -11.60 23.48 1.03
CA ALA A 248 -10.25 23.98 1.27
C ALA A 248 -9.28 23.64 0.12
N LEU A 249 -9.64 22.69 -0.74
CA LEU A 249 -9.31 22.79 -2.16
C LEU A 249 -9.94 24.09 -2.70
N PRO A 250 -9.29 24.83 -3.61
CA PRO A 250 -9.78 26.13 -4.05
C PRO A 250 -11.20 26.00 -4.60
N PRO A 251 -12.18 26.77 -4.10
CA PRO A 251 -13.55 26.63 -4.56
C PRO A 251 -13.62 27.00 -6.03
N VAL A 252 -13.96 26.04 -6.87
CA VAL A 252 -14.54 26.32 -8.19
C VAL A 252 -15.71 27.28 -7.93
N PRO A 253 -15.67 28.52 -8.45
CA PRO A 253 -16.67 29.51 -8.08
C PRO A 253 -18.08 29.00 -8.38
N SER A 254 -18.99 29.12 -7.42
CA SER A 254 -20.40 28.73 -7.58
C SER A 254 -21.20 29.76 -8.41
N SER A 255 -20.56 30.31 -9.44
CA SER A 255 -21.20 30.90 -10.61
C SER A 255 -21.29 29.84 -11.72
N PRO A 256 -22.35 29.80 -12.53
CA PRO A 256 -22.43 28.93 -13.71
C PRO A 256 -21.60 29.50 -14.88
N SER A 257 -20.36 29.91 -14.61
CA SER A 257 -19.34 30.14 -15.64
C SER A 257 -18.95 28.80 -16.27
N GLU A 258 -18.75 28.79 -17.59
CA GLU A 258 -18.32 27.60 -18.31
C GLU A 258 -16.97 27.09 -17.77
N ILE A 259 -16.83 25.77 -17.64
CA ILE A 259 -15.50 25.16 -17.60
C ILE A 259 -14.95 25.33 -19.02
N ASP A 260 -14.15 26.37 -19.25
CA ASP A 260 -13.50 26.65 -20.53
C ASP A 260 -12.03 26.22 -20.46
N LEU A 261 -11.75 25.04 -20.99
CA LEU A 261 -10.40 24.52 -21.16
C LEU A 261 -9.95 24.80 -22.60
N PRO A 262 -9.09 25.80 -22.85
CA PRO A 262 -8.49 25.99 -24.18
C PRO A 262 -7.58 24.81 -24.52
N TYR A 263 -7.54 24.42 -25.79
CA TYR A 263 -6.66 23.36 -26.27
C TYR A 263 -5.18 23.69 -26.00
N PHE A 264 -4.44 22.73 -25.45
CA PHE A 264 -2.99 22.77 -25.29
C PHE A 264 -2.37 21.43 -25.69
N SER A 265 -1.11 21.42 -26.11
CA SER A 265 -0.37 20.18 -26.41
C SER A 265 0.75 19.95 -25.41
N THR A 266 0.84 18.74 -24.86
CA THR A 266 1.93 18.31 -23.99
C THR A 266 3.10 17.74 -24.81
N GLU A 267 4.32 18.17 -24.52
CA GLU A 267 5.51 17.63 -25.16
C GLU A 267 5.93 16.30 -24.49
N ILE A 268 6.27 15.31 -25.31
CA ILE A 268 6.73 14.00 -24.87
C ILE A 268 8.26 14.04 -24.72
N THR A 269 8.73 13.76 -23.52
CA THR A 269 10.12 14.04 -23.08
C THR A 269 10.99 12.79 -22.98
N THR A 270 10.39 11.61 -22.88
CA THR A 270 11.11 10.32 -22.90
C THR A 270 11.67 10.02 -24.31
N PRO A 271 12.88 9.45 -24.42
CA PRO A 271 13.40 8.98 -25.70
C PRO A 271 12.68 7.69 -26.14
N SER A 272 12.38 7.55 -27.43
CA SER A 272 11.77 6.33 -27.96
C SER A 272 12.75 5.18 -28.06
N SER A 273 12.32 3.98 -27.67
CA SER A 273 13.05 2.75 -27.94
C SER A 273 12.88 2.31 -29.41
N PRO A 274 13.86 1.57 -30.00
CA PRO A 274 13.72 1.01 -31.35
C PRO A 274 12.47 0.12 -31.50
N PHE A 275 12.08 -0.58 -30.43
CA PHE A 275 10.84 -1.35 -30.39
C PHE A 275 9.59 -0.46 -30.48
N ALA A 276 9.52 0.62 -29.69
CA ALA A 276 8.41 1.58 -29.74
C ALA A 276 8.28 2.22 -31.12
N ILE A 277 9.39 2.61 -31.76
CA ILE A 277 9.41 3.16 -33.13
C ILE A 277 8.87 2.13 -34.13
N ALA A 278 9.33 0.88 -34.07
CA ALA A 278 8.87 -0.19 -34.95
C ALA A 278 7.40 -0.57 -34.70
N LEU A 279 6.92 -0.49 -33.46
CA LEU A 279 5.53 -0.74 -33.09
C LEU A 279 4.61 0.38 -33.56
N ALA A 280 4.97 1.65 -33.34
CA ALA A 280 4.18 2.79 -33.80
C ALA A 280 4.03 2.81 -35.34
N LYS A 281 5.12 2.53 -36.07
CA LYS A 281 5.08 2.35 -37.54
C LYS A 281 4.13 1.23 -37.96
N HIS A 282 4.13 0.09 -37.23
CA HIS A 282 3.22 -1.01 -37.52
C HIS A 282 1.74 -0.66 -37.21
N LEU A 283 1.47 -0.10 -36.03
CA LEU A 283 0.12 0.34 -35.62
C LEU A 283 -0.45 1.35 -36.63
N SER A 284 0.35 2.33 -37.05
CA SER A 284 -0.06 3.30 -38.06
C SER A 284 -0.37 2.62 -39.40
N ALA A 285 0.48 1.69 -39.85
CA ALA A 285 0.33 0.97 -41.12
C ALA A 285 -0.90 0.02 -41.16
N ILE A 286 -1.33 -0.54 -40.04
CA ILE A 286 -2.59 -1.30 -39.96
C ILE A 286 -3.83 -0.43 -39.73
N GLY A 287 -3.67 0.91 -39.70
CA GLY A 287 -4.76 1.85 -39.45
C GLY A 287 -5.27 1.87 -38.01
N ALA A 288 -4.54 1.28 -37.05
CA ALA A 288 -4.89 1.35 -35.64
C ALA A 288 -4.83 2.80 -35.14
N LYS A 289 -5.77 3.18 -34.26
CA LYS A 289 -5.95 4.56 -33.78
C LYS A 289 -5.92 4.63 -32.26
N MET A 290 -5.32 5.70 -31.74
CA MET A 290 -5.36 6.06 -30.32
C MET A 290 -6.23 7.29 -30.15
N TYR A 291 -7.40 7.13 -29.55
CA TYR A 291 -8.31 8.23 -29.25
C TYR A 291 -8.02 8.79 -27.86
N GLY A 292 -8.06 10.12 -27.72
CA GLY A 292 -7.80 10.81 -26.45
C GLY A 292 -8.34 12.23 -26.40
N ALA A 293 -8.13 12.86 -25.25
CA ALA A 293 -8.41 14.27 -25.02
C ALA A 293 -7.13 14.99 -24.57
N PHE A 294 -6.93 16.24 -24.95
CA PHE A 294 -5.68 16.97 -24.68
C PHE A 294 -5.31 17.14 -23.19
N TRP A 295 -6.30 17.08 -22.29
CA TRP A 295 -6.12 17.17 -20.82
C TRP A 295 -5.94 15.80 -20.12
N CYS A 296 -5.98 14.70 -20.85
CA CYS A 296 -5.95 13.33 -20.32
C CYS A 296 -4.54 12.90 -19.91
N SER A 297 -4.28 12.77 -18.60
CA SER A 297 -2.97 12.31 -18.06
C SER A 297 -2.55 10.96 -18.62
N HIS A 298 -3.44 9.97 -18.58
CA HIS A 298 -3.27 8.63 -19.14
C HIS A 298 -2.95 8.64 -20.65
N CYS A 299 -3.40 9.66 -21.38
CA CYS A 299 -3.10 9.82 -22.81
C CYS A 299 -1.69 10.41 -23.03
N VAL A 300 -1.14 11.13 -22.05
CA VAL A 300 0.26 11.57 -22.03
C VAL A 300 1.16 10.42 -21.56
N GLU A 301 0.79 9.70 -20.51
CA GLU A 301 1.51 8.53 -19.98
C GLU A 301 1.66 7.43 -21.05
N GLN A 302 0.57 7.09 -21.75
CA GLN A 302 0.61 6.19 -22.90
C GLN A 302 1.58 6.67 -24.01
N LYS A 303 1.65 7.98 -24.28
CA LYS A 303 2.58 8.56 -25.27
C LYS A 303 4.03 8.58 -24.76
N GLN A 304 4.26 8.79 -23.46
CA GLN A 304 5.57 8.66 -22.82
C GLN A 304 6.07 7.21 -22.82
N MET A 305 5.18 6.20 -22.81
CA MET A 305 5.61 4.80 -23.04
C MET A 305 6.16 4.57 -24.45
N PHE A 306 5.68 5.30 -25.46
CA PHE A 306 6.25 5.27 -26.82
C PHE A 306 7.48 6.18 -26.98
N GLY A 307 7.51 7.30 -26.28
CA GLY A 307 8.56 8.32 -26.37
C GLY A 307 8.44 9.27 -27.56
N SER A 308 9.32 10.26 -27.60
CA SER A 308 9.20 11.49 -28.39
C SER A 308 9.34 11.37 -29.92
N GLU A 309 9.84 10.24 -30.43
CA GLU A 309 9.84 9.93 -31.88
C GLU A 309 8.61 9.10 -32.23
N ALA A 310 8.43 7.96 -31.56
CA ALA A 310 7.38 6.99 -31.89
C ALA A 310 5.97 7.53 -31.62
N ALA A 311 5.77 8.38 -30.61
CA ALA A 311 4.48 9.03 -30.36
C ALA A 311 4.01 9.93 -31.51
N LYS A 312 4.94 10.48 -32.32
CA LYS A 312 4.65 11.27 -33.53
C LYS A 312 4.27 10.40 -34.73
N LEU A 313 4.46 9.08 -34.63
CA LEU A 313 4.12 8.09 -35.66
C LEU A 313 2.80 7.37 -35.37
N LEU A 314 2.12 7.70 -34.26
CA LEU A 314 0.82 7.13 -33.93
C LEU A 314 -0.31 7.88 -34.64
N ASN A 315 -1.33 7.15 -35.09
CA ASN A 315 -2.59 7.74 -35.56
C ASN A 315 -3.42 8.21 -34.34
N TYR A 316 -2.98 9.30 -33.69
CA TYR A 316 -3.69 9.88 -32.56
C TYR A 316 -4.88 10.72 -33.04
N VAL A 317 -6.07 10.44 -32.50
CA VAL A 317 -7.30 11.22 -32.75
C VAL A 317 -7.59 12.04 -31.50
N GLU A 318 -7.51 13.37 -31.64
CA GLU A 318 -7.93 14.31 -30.61
C GLU A 318 -9.45 14.49 -30.65
N CYS A 319 -10.13 14.13 -29.56
CA CYS A 319 -11.58 14.17 -29.49
C CYS A 319 -12.15 15.57 -29.15
N PHE A 320 -11.31 16.50 -28.66
CA PHE A 320 -11.69 17.87 -28.30
C PHE A 320 -10.70 18.93 -28.83
N PRO A 321 -10.45 19.00 -30.16
CA PRO A 321 -9.41 19.86 -30.74
C PRO A 321 -9.73 21.36 -30.67
N GLY A 322 -10.99 21.73 -30.38
CA GLY A 322 -11.43 23.12 -30.18
C GLY A 322 -11.35 23.59 -28.72
N GLY A 323 -10.73 22.81 -27.83
CA GLY A 323 -10.92 22.97 -26.38
C GLY A 323 -12.16 22.23 -25.88
N PHE A 324 -12.42 22.32 -24.57
CA PHE A 324 -13.60 21.75 -23.92
C PHE A 324 -14.37 22.84 -23.17
N ARG A 325 -15.66 22.96 -23.49
CA ARG A 325 -16.64 23.82 -22.82
C ARG A 325 -17.85 23.01 -22.37
N LYS A 326 -18.62 23.55 -21.43
CA LYS A 326 -19.88 22.93 -21.01
C LYS A 326 -20.87 22.89 -22.17
N GLY A 327 -21.11 21.70 -22.73
CA GLY A 327 -21.93 21.51 -23.93
C GLY A 327 -21.14 21.33 -25.22
N THR A 328 -19.79 21.31 -25.17
CA THR A 328 -18.97 20.85 -26.30
C THR A 328 -19.31 19.40 -26.64
N ILE A 329 -19.79 19.18 -27.85
CA ILE A 329 -20.01 17.84 -28.40
C ILE A 329 -18.65 17.29 -28.82
N MET A 330 -18.36 16.06 -28.41
CA MET A 330 -17.16 15.32 -28.80
C MET A 330 -17.09 15.16 -30.33
N GLN A 331 -15.89 15.15 -30.92
CA GLN A 331 -15.73 14.97 -32.36
C GLN A 331 -16.44 13.71 -32.88
N LYS A 332 -17.08 13.81 -34.06
CA LYS A 332 -17.94 12.74 -34.58
C LYS A 332 -17.18 11.41 -34.71
N GLU A 333 -15.94 11.43 -35.17
CA GLU A 333 -15.10 10.23 -35.31
C GLU A 333 -14.80 9.53 -33.96
N CYS A 334 -14.87 10.26 -32.85
CA CYS A 334 -14.78 9.70 -31.50
C CYS A 334 -16.14 9.21 -30.97
N PHE A 335 -17.23 9.90 -31.33
CA PHE A 335 -18.58 9.52 -30.93
C PHE A 335 -19.06 8.24 -31.63
N ASP A 336 -18.84 8.13 -32.95
CA ASP A 336 -19.21 6.97 -33.77
C ASP A 336 -18.51 5.67 -33.34
N VAL A 337 -17.42 5.76 -32.56
CA VAL A 337 -16.65 4.63 -32.00
C VAL A 337 -17.23 4.14 -30.66
N GLY A 338 -18.08 4.92 -29.98
CA GLY A 338 -18.64 4.55 -28.68
C GLY A 338 -17.64 4.62 -27.53
N ILE A 339 -16.77 5.63 -27.52
CA ILE A 339 -15.71 5.79 -26.52
C ILE A 339 -16.28 6.09 -25.13
N GLU A 340 -16.06 5.18 -24.17
CA GLU A 340 -16.44 5.34 -22.77
C GLU A 340 -15.41 6.11 -21.94
N GLY A 341 -14.13 6.11 -22.33
CA GLY A 341 -13.04 6.74 -21.58
C GLY A 341 -11.75 6.92 -22.39
N PHE A 342 -10.77 7.63 -21.81
CA PHE A 342 -9.52 7.98 -22.48
C PHE A 342 -8.26 7.50 -21.72
N PRO A 343 -7.21 7.03 -22.44
CA PRO A 343 -7.19 6.77 -23.87
C PRO A 343 -8.08 5.57 -24.24
N THR A 344 -8.47 5.48 -25.51
CA THR A 344 -9.09 4.29 -26.10
C THR A 344 -8.37 3.94 -27.38
N TRP A 345 -7.94 2.70 -27.53
CA TRP A 345 -7.34 2.20 -28.77
C TRP A 345 -8.39 1.47 -29.61
N VAL A 346 -8.35 1.68 -30.93
CA VAL A 346 -9.08 0.86 -31.91
C VAL A 346 -8.06 0.14 -32.76
N ILE A 347 -8.04 -1.20 -32.67
CA ILE A 347 -7.04 -2.07 -33.32
C ILE A 347 -7.74 -3.26 -33.95
N ASN A 348 -7.60 -3.46 -35.26
CA ASN A 348 -8.24 -4.56 -35.99
C ASN A 348 -9.77 -4.68 -35.78
N GLY A 349 -10.45 -3.55 -35.47
CA GLY A 349 -11.88 -3.49 -35.14
C GLY A 349 -12.24 -3.78 -33.68
N GLN A 350 -11.28 -4.19 -32.84
CA GLN A 350 -11.46 -4.27 -31.39
C GLN A 350 -11.31 -2.88 -30.75
N VAL A 351 -12.15 -2.59 -29.75
CA VAL A 351 -12.06 -1.39 -28.91
C VAL A 351 -11.41 -1.77 -27.58
N LEU A 352 -10.31 -1.11 -27.24
CA LEU A 352 -9.46 -1.40 -26.08
C LEU A 352 -9.35 -0.15 -25.21
N SER A 353 -10.13 -0.10 -24.13
CA SER A 353 -10.17 1.04 -23.20
C SER A 353 -8.96 1.08 -22.28
N GLY A 354 -8.56 2.30 -21.89
CA GLY A 354 -7.46 2.58 -20.96
C GLY A 354 -6.07 2.50 -21.59
N GLU A 355 -5.05 2.71 -20.75
CA GLU A 355 -3.65 2.54 -21.16
C GLU A 355 -3.31 1.07 -21.42
N LYS A 356 -2.35 0.87 -22.31
CA LYS A 356 -1.92 -0.43 -22.79
C LYS A 356 -0.41 -0.54 -22.81
N GLU A 357 0.12 -1.67 -22.31
CA GLU A 357 1.54 -1.97 -22.44
C GLU A 357 1.91 -2.15 -23.92
N LEU A 358 3.12 -1.75 -24.31
CA LEU A 358 3.58 -1.89 -25.70
C LEU A 358 3.51 -3.35 -26.21
N MET A 359 3.62 -4.33 -25.31
CA MET A 359 3.51 -5.75 -25.65
C MET A 359 2.05 -6.17 -25.91
N GLU A 360 1.09 -5.63 -25.15
CA GLU A 360 -0.35 -5.84 -25.35
C GLU A 360 -0.78 -5.23 -26.69
N LEU A 361 -0.36 -3.99 -26.97
CA LEU A 361 -0.58 -3.33 -28.28
C LEU A 361 0.03 -4.12 -29.44
N ALA A 362 1.22 -4.72 -29.26
CA ALA A 362 1.82 -5.58 -30.27
C ALA A 362 1.00 -6.86 -30.48
N GLN A 363 0.54 -7.51 -29.42
CA GLN A 363 -0.28 -8.71 -29.50
C GLN A 363 -1.61 -8.46 -30.22
N GLU A 364 -2.38 -7.45 -29.79
CA GLU A 364 -3.69 -7.14 -30.36
C GLU A 364 -3.63 -6.53 -31.78
N SER A 365 -2.48 -5.94 -32.15
CA SER A 365 -2.21 -5.56 -33.56
C SER A 365 -2.07 -6.76 -34.50
N GLY A 366 -2.05 -7.99 -33.99
CA GLY A 366 -1.78 -9.19 -34.78
C GLY A 366 -0.28 -9.37 -35.10
N ARG A 367 0.57 -8.45 -34.64
CA ARG A 367 2.03 -8.60 -34.68
C ARG A 367 2.43 -9.67 -33.68
N LYS A 368 2.45 -10.92 -34.15
CA LYS A 368 3.22 -12.00 -33.49
C LYS A 368 4.62 -11.49 -33.24
N MET A 369 4.91 -11.13 -31.99
CA MET A 369 6.26 -11.06 -31.47
C MET A 369 6.77 -12.49 -31.30
N HIS A 370 7.02 -13.13 -32.45
CA HIS A 370 8.28 -13.83 -32.56
C HIS A 370 9.34 -12.81 -32.16
N THR A 371 10.02 -13.07 -31.04
CA THR A 371 11.40 -12.69 -30.87
C THR A 371 12.10 -12.95 -32.20
N GLN A 372 12.65 -11.90 -32.83
CA GLN A 372 13.28 -11.95 -34.16
C GLN A 372 14.63 -12.72 -34.15
N ILE A 373 14.82 -13.52 -33.11
CA ILE A 373 16.03 -14.14 -32.61
C ILE A 373 15.57 -15.40 -31.88
N SER A 374 16.08 -16.54 -32.33
CA SER A 374 15.81 -17.88 -31.83
C SER A 374 16.14 -18.03 -30.34
N ASP A 375 15.77 -19.16 -29.74
CA ASP A 375 16.19 -19.49 -28.37
C ASP A 375 17.71 -19.39 -28.20
N SER A 376 18.50 -19.77 -29.22
CA SER A 376 19.97 -19.68 -29.21
C SER A 376 20.47 -18.24 -29.19
N GLU A 377 19.82 -17.33 -29.93
CA GLU A 377 20.20 -15.91 -29.98
C GLU A 377 19.69 -15.16 -28.74
N GLN A 378 18.57 -15.60 -28.14
CA GLN A 378 18.15 -15.16 -26.80
C GLN A 378 19.14 -15.62 -25.72
N GLN A 379 19.67 -16.84 -25.81
CA GLN A 379 20.75 -17.32 -24.93
C GLN A 379 22.04 -16.51 -25.11
N GLU A 380 22.48 -16.27 -26.35
CA GLU A 380 23.67 -15.44 -26.64
C GLU A 380 23.49 -14.03 -26.06
N LEU A 381 22.30 -13.43 -26.17
CA LEU A 381 22.00 -12.14 -25.58
C LEU A 381 22.11 -12.15 -24.04
N ILE A 382 21.68 -13.23 -23.36
CA ILE A 382 21.83 -13.38 -21.90
C ILE A 382 23.31 -13.47 -21.50
N GLU A 383 24.09 -14.27 -22.23
CA GLU A 383 25.53 -14.49 -21.99
C GLU A 383 26.33 -13.20 -22.24
N LYS A 384 26.05 -12.51 -23.36
CA LYS A 384 26.70 -11.25 -23.78
C LYS A 384 26.42 -10.05 -22.87
N LEU A 385 25.28 -10.03 -22.19
CA LEU A 385 24.91 -8.97 -21.23
C LEU A 385 25.45 -9.23 -19.81
N ASP A 386 26.20 -10.32 -19.58
CA ASP A 386 26.85 -10.66 -18.30
C ASP A 386 25.86 -10.66 -17.11
N ILE A 387 24.58 -10.97 -17.39
CA ILE A 387 23.46 -10.85 -16.45
C ILE A 387 23.67 -11.80 -15.28
N PHE A 388 24.00 -13.07 -15.58
CA PHE A 388 24.25 -14.13 -14.61
C PHE A 388 25.74 -14.48 -14.61
N LYS A 389 26.46 -14.16 -13.53
CA LYS A 389 27.90 -14.41 -13.42
C LYS A 389 28.25 -15.11 -12.13
N ILE A 390 28.77 -16.33 -12.22
CA ILE A 390 29.27 -17.09 -11.07
C ILE A 390 30.72 -16.65 -10.83
N LYS A 391 30.92 -15.63 -9.98
CA LYS A 391 32.26 -15.08 -9.71
C LYS A 391 32.40 -14.60 -8.27
N GLY A 392 33.53 -14.99 -7.68
CA GLY A 392 33.92 -14.63 -6.32
C GLY A 392 33.23 -15.44 -5.22
N ARG A 393 33.63 -15.14 -3.99
CA ARG A 393 33.13 -15.80 -2.78
C ARG A 393 32.69 -14.80 -1.73
N ASP A 394 31.80 -15.24 -0.86
CA ASP A 394 31.46 -14.52 0.36
C ASP A 394 32.51 -14.73 1.48
N LYS A 395 32.29 -14.12 2.64
CA LYS A 395 33.18 -14.32 3.80
C LYS A 395 33.11 -15.73 4.42
N ARG A 396 32.04 -16.49 4.16
CA ARG A 396 31.93 -17.93 4.51
C ARG A 396 32.59 -18.86 3.49
N GLY A 397 33.15 -18.32 2.39
CA GLY A 397 33.83 -19.07 1.33
C GLY A 397 32.89 -19.73 0.31
N ARG A 398 31.58 -19.47 0.38
CA ARG A 398 30.59 -19.95 -0.58
C ARG A 398 30.72 -19.18 -1.89
N THR A 399 30.51 -19.82 -3.03
CA THR A 399 30.50 -19.16 -4.34
C THR A 399 29.33 -18.18 -4.44
N VAL A 400 29.49 -17.10 -5.22
CA VAL A 400 28.42 -16.10 -5.43
C VAL A 400 27.99 -16.07 -6.89
N LEU A 401 26.68 -16.23 -7.11
CA LEU A 401 26.01 -15.93 -8.37
C LEU A 401 25.55 -14.47 -8.36
N ARG A 402 26.23 -13.61 -9.11
CA ARG A 402 25.81 -12.23 -9.36
C ARG A 402 24.70 -12.23 -10.43
N ILE A 403 23.64 -11.47 -10.18
CA ILE A 403 22.51 -11.25 -11.09
C ILE A 403 22.29 -9.75 -11.24
N ILE A 404 22.42 -9.17 -12.44
CA ILE A 404 22.20 -7.73 -12.68
C ILE A 404 20.80 -7.49 -13.27
N GLY A 405 19.90 -6.90 -12.47
CA GLY A 405 18.52 -6.62 -12.89
C GLY A 405 18.44 -5.64 -14.06
N LYS A 406 19.18 -4.53 -14.01
CA LYS A 406 19.18 -3.46 -15.05
C LYS A 406 19.52 -3.95 -16.45
N PHE A 407 20.27 -5.05 -16.57
CA PHE A 407 20.68 -5.61 -17.86
C PHE A 407 19.74 -6.70 -18.38
N PHE A 408 18.76 -7.17 -17.60
CA PHE A 408 17.83 -8.20 -18.07
C PHE A 408 16.82 -7.61 -19.07
N PRO A 409 16.75 -8.09 -20.34
CA PRO A 409 15.90 -7.49 -21.37
C PRO A 409 14.53 -8.21 -21.39
N ALA A 410 13.65 -7.88 -20.45
CA ALA A 410 12.39 -8.62 -20.23
C ALA A 410 11.40 -8.56 -21.41
N ARG A 411 11.55 -7.60 -22.31
CA ARG A 411 10.77 -7.50 -23.57
C ARG A 411 11.29 -8.41 -24.70
N ILE A 412 12.43 -9.08 -24.50
CA ILE A 412 13.16 -9.81 -25.55
C ILE A 412 13.46 -11.27 -25.15
N VAL A 413 13.83 -11.51 -23.88
CA VAL A 413 14.11 -12.87 -23.40
C VAL A 413 12.83 -13.53 -22.92
N SER A 414 12.44 -14.62 -23.58
CA SER A 414 11.29 -15.45 -23.18
C SER A 414 11.58 -16.24 -21.90
N VAL A 415 10.51 -16.61 -21.18
CA VAL A 415 10.59 -17.43 -19.95
C VAL A 415 11.22 -18.80 -20.24
N ASP A 416 10.91 -19.39 -21.38
CA ASP A 416 11.44 -20.69 -21.80
C ASP A 416 12.92 -20.63 -22.19
N ALA A 417 13.36 -19.61 -22.94
CA ALA A 417 14.78 -19.43 -23.27
C ALA A 417 15.62 -19.16 -22.01
N LEU A 418 15.11 -18.35 -21.08
CA LEU A 418 15.77 -18.12 -19.79
C LEU A 418 15.83 -19.41 -18.95
N ARG A 419 14.74 -20.19 -18.89
CA ARG A 419 14.74 -21.47 -18.16
C ARG A 419 15.81 -22.42 -18.73
N LYS A 420 15.85 -22.61 -20.05
CA LYS A 420 16.89 -23.39 -20.73
C LYS A 420 18.30 -22.90 -20.40
N TYR A 421 18.55 -21.58 -20.51
CA TYR A 421 19.85 -21.00 -20.18
C TYR A 421 20.29 -21.34 -18.74
N LEU A 422 19.37 -21.22 -17.78
CA LEU A 422 19.66 -21.53 -16.37
C LEU A 422 19.91 -23.02 -16.16
N GLU A 423 19.12 -23.89 -16.79
CA GLU A 423 19.27 -25.36 -16.74
C GLU A 423 20.56 -25.85 -17.40
N GLU A 424 20.96 -25.26 -18.53
CA GLU A 424 22.12 -25.68 -19.33
C GLU A 424 23.46 -25.08 -18.85
N ARG A 425 23.45 -23.84 -18.34
CA ARG A 425 24.70 -23.10 -18.01
C ARG A 425 24.89 -22.79 -16.52
N ILE A 426 23.83 -22.50 -15.76
CA ILE A 426 23.97 -21.94 -14.40
C ILE A 426 23.77 -22.99 -13.31
N PHE A 427 22.71 -23.80 -13.38
CA PHE A 427 22.42 -24.83 -12.39
C PHE A 427 23.53 -25.91 -12.28
N PRO A 428 24.13 -26.44 -13.36
CA PRO A 428 25.14 -27.51 -13.27
C PRO A 428 26.43 -27.14 -12.52
N GLU A 429 26.75 -25.84 -12.45
CA GLU A 429 27.91 -25.31 -11.70
C GLU A 429 27.61 -25.13 -10.21
N ILE A 430 26.42 -24.62 -9.87
CA ILE A 430 26.05 -24.29 -8.48
C ILE A 430 25.35 -25.44 -7.74
N GLU A 431 24.81 -26.45 -8.44
CA GLU A 431 24.09 -27.58 -7.84
C GLU A 431 24.93 -28.35 -6.80
N LYS A 432 26.25 -28.42 -6.99
CA LYS A 432 27.14 -29.33 -6.25
C LYS A 432 27.71 -28.76 -4.94
N LYS A 433 27.53 -27.46 -4.64
CA LYS A 433 28.14 -26.79 -3.48
C LYS A 433 27.24 -25.70 -2.91
N PRO A 434 27.29 -25.43 -1.59
CA PRO A 434 26.58 -24.30 -1.00
C PRO A 434 27.02 -22.96 -1.60
N PHE A 435 26.06 -22.15 -2.03
CA PHE A 435 26.29 -20.88 -2.74
C PHE A 435 25.39 -19.75 -2.21
N ALA A 436 25.69 -18.52 -2.61
CA ALA A 436 24.86 -17.35 -2.37
C ALA A 436 24.52 -16.63 -3.68
N VAL A 437 23.44 -15.85 -3.68
CA VAL A 437 23.05 -14.98 -4.80
C VAL A 437 23.24 -13.52 -4.39
N LEU A 438 23.75 -12.71 -5.32
CA LEU A 438 23.78 -11.26 -5.24
C LEU A 438 22.95 -10.69 -6.38
N TYR A 439 21.72 -10.26 -6.09
CA TYR A 439 20.86 -9.59 -7.05
C TYR A 439 21.04 -8.07 -6.94
N VAL A 440 21.57 -7.45 -7.98
CA VAL A 440 21.73 -6.01 -8.12
C VAL A 440 20.46 -5.43 -8.72
N HIS A 441 19.63 -4.80 -7.88
CA HIS A 441 18.37 -4.18 -8.32
C HIS A 441 18.55 -2.73 -8.79
N THR A 442 19.73 -2.13 -8.53
CA THR A 442 20.09 -0.76 -8.89
C THR A 442 19.70 -0.39 -10.32
N GLY A 443 18.88 0.65 -10.48
CA GLY A 443 18.45 1.16 -11.78
C GLY A 443 17.61 0.19 -12.64
N ALA A 444 17.14 -0.94 -12.10
CA ALA A 444 16.28 -1.87 -12.83
C ALA A 444 14.84 -1.36 -12.89
N GLN A 445 14.30 -1.16 -14.10
CA GLN A 445 12.97 -0.62 -14.32
C GLN A 445 11.92 -1.73 -14.48
N ARG A 446 10.76 -1.59 -13.81
CA ARG A 446 9.69 -2.59 -13.88
C ARG A 446 9.19 -2.84 -15.32
N CYS A 447 9.03 -1.80 -16.12
CA CYS A 447 8.47 -1.90 -17.47
C CYS A 447 9.49 -2.38 -18.54
N GLU A 448 10.75 -2.61 -18.16
CA GLU A 448 11.85 -2.96 -19.09
C GLU A 448 12.61 -4.23 -18.67
N ASN A 449 12.80 -4.41 -17.35
CA ASN A 449 13.67 -5.43 -16.76
C ASN A 449 12.95 -6.49 -15.92
N PHE A 450 11.64 -6.39 -15.71
CA PHE A 450 10.90 -7.36 -14.90
C PHE A 450 10.01 -8.24 -15.81
N PRO A 451 10.27 -9.56 -15.94
CA PRO A 451 9.50 -10.45 -16.81
C PRO A 451 8.08 -10.79 -16.29
N GLY A 452 7.61 -10.08 -15.27
CA GLY A 452 6.31 -10.31 -14.66
C GLY A 452 6.32 -11.39 -13.56
N ILE A 453 5.30 -11.31 -12.70
CA ILE A 453 5.16 -12.15 -11.51
C ILE A 453 5.02 -13.64 -11.88
N SER A 454 4.29 -13.96 -12.95
CA SER A 454 4.09 -15.34 -13.43
C SER A 454 5.39 -15.97 -13.94
N ALA A 455 6.20 -15.24 -14.71
CA ALA A 455 7.49 -15.73 -15.19
C ALA A 455 8.45 -16.04 -14.04
N VAL A 456 8.57 -15.13 -13.07
CA VAL A 456 9.41 -15.35 -11.86
C VAL A 456 8.94 -16.58 -11.08
N ARG A 457 7.63 -16.84 -11.00
CA ARG A 457 7.10 -18.07 -10.38
C ARG A 457 7.50 -19.32 -11.17
N SER A 458 7.30 -19.31 -12.48
CA SER A 458 7.61 -20.44 -13.38
C SER A 458 9.10 -20.81 -13.32
N ILE A 459 9.99 -19.81 -13.36
CA ILE A 459 11.43 -20.00 -13.24
C ILE A 459 11.78 -20.56 -11.84
N TYR A 460 11.19 -20.01 -10.77
CA TYR A 460 11.44 -20.48 -9.41
C TYR A 460 11.00 -21.94 -9.19
N ASP A 461 9.84 -22.34 -9.71
CA ASP A 461 9.35 -23.72 -9.56
C ASP A 461 10.16 -24.72 -10.39
N ALA A 462 10.74 -24.30 -11.51
CA ALA A 462 11.67 -25.09 -12.31
C ALA A 462 13.05 -25.31 -11.66
N VAL A 463 13.46 -24.49 -10.66
CA VAL A 463 14.77 -24.66 -10.01
C VAL A 463 14.88 -26.05 -9.34
N PRO A 464 15.91 -26.85 -9.64
CA PRO A 464 16.12 -28.15 -9.01
C PRO A 464 16.13 -28.08 -7.48
N ILE A 465 15.63 -29.14 -6.82
CA ILE A 465 15.53 -29.21 -5.36
C ILE A 465 16.91 -29.12 -4.71
N SER A 466 17.90 -29.77 -5.32
CA SER A 466 19.34 -29.69 -5.01
C SER A 466 19.87 -28.26 -4.99
N VAL A 467 19.62 -27.48 -6.05
CA VAL A 467 19.99 -26.06 -6.16
C VAL A 467 19.27 -25.22 -5.09
N ARG A 468 17.97 -25.46 -4.83
CA ARG A 468 17.22 -24.74 -3.78
C ARG A 468 17.67 -25.07 -2.35
N GLN A 469 18.19 -26.28 -2.12
CA GLN A 469 18.81 -26.67 -0.85
C GLN A 469 20.17 -25.99 -0.65
N ASN A 470 21.04 -26.03 -1.68
CA ASN A 470 22.39 -25.46 -1.63
C ASN A 470 22.46 -23.93 -1.73
N LEU A 471 21.40 -23.26 -2.19
CA LEU A 471 21.25 -21.81 -2.04
C LEU A 471 21.15 -21.47 -0.55
N GLU A 472 22.11 -20.73 0.02
CA GLU A 472 22.09 -20.37 1.45
C GLU A 472 21.73 -18.92 1.76
N ALA A 473 21.94 -17.98 0.84
CA ALA A 473 21.68 -16.56 1.05
C ALA A 473 21.34 -15.86 -0.28
N VAL A 474 20.44 -14.89 -0.23
CA VAL A 474 20.07 -14.02 -1.36
C VAL A 474 20.20 -12.57 -0.92
N TYR A 475 21.32 -11.95 -1.25
CA TYR A 475 21.56 -10.53 -1.03
C TYR A 475 20.91 -9.73 -2.16
N ILE A 476 20.01 -8.81 -1.83
CA ILE A 476 19.45 -7.85 -2.79
C ILE A 476 20.07 -6.49 -2.51
N LEU A 477 20.85 -5.98 -3.46
CA LEU A 477 21.49 -4.67 -3.40
C LEU A 477 20.57 -3.60 -4.00
N HIS A 478 20.47 -2.47 -3.29
CA HIS A 478 19.59 -1.33 -3.58
C HIS A 478 18.10 -1.71 -3.83
N PRO A 479 17.45 -2.49 -2.93
CA PRO A 479 16.03 -2.78 -3.04
C PRO A 479 15.20 -1.53 -2.72
N GLY A 480 14.58 -0.94 -3.74
CA GLY A 480 13.62 0.15 -3.59
C GLY A 480 12.36 -0.27 -2.82
N LEU A 481 11.61 0.71 -2.31
CA LEU A 481 10.46 0.47 -1.42
C LEU A 481 9.42 -0.49 -2.02
N GLN A 482 9.12 -0.36 -3.33
CA GLN A 482 8.20 -1.27 -4.03
C GLN A 482 8.69 -2.72 -4.03
N ALA A 483 9.99 -2.96 -4.18
CA ALA A 483 10.57 -4.30 -4.15
C ALA A 483 10.56 -4.89 -2.73
N ARG A 484 10.87 -4.08 -1.70
CA ARG A 484 10.77 -4.50 -0.29
C ARG A 484 9.34 -4.89 0.08
N LEU A 485 8.36 -4.04 -0.25
CA LEU A 485 6.95 -4.30 0.02
C LEU A 485 6.43 -5.53 -0.74
N PHE A 486 6.77 -5.69 -2.03
CA PHE A 486 6.39 -6.89 -2.79
C PHE A 486 6.93 -8.17 -2.15
N LEU A 487 8.20 -8.17 -1.73
CA LEU A 487 8.82 -9.33 -1.08
C LEU A 487 8.23 -9.59 0.32
N ALA A 488 8.00 -8.55 1.12
CA ALA A 488 7.37 -8.68 2.44
C ALA A 488 5.93 -9.24 2.37
N THR A 489 5.12 -8.76 1.41
CA THR A 489 3.73 -9.21 1.24
C THR A 489 3.63 -10.58 0.58
N PHE A 490 4.31 -10.79 -0.55
CA PHE A 490 4.12 -12.00 -1.38
C PHE A 490 5.23 -13.03 -1.22
N GLY A 491 6.46 -12.62 -0.86
CA GLY A 491 7.64 -13.49 -0.90
C GLY A 491 7.54 -14.76 -0.06
N ARG A 492 6.82 -14.72 1.07
CA ARG A 492 6.56 -15.91 1.91
C ARG A 492 5.65 -16.96 1.24
N PHE A 493 4.79 -16.54 0.31
CA PHE A 493 3.97 -17.42 -0.54
C PHE A 493 4.69 -17.78 -1.85
N PHE A 494 5.45 -16.82 -2.40
CA PHE A 494 6.17 -16.94 -3.67
C PHE A 494 7.41 -17.84 -3.61
N PHE A 495 8.19 -17.78 -2.53
CA PHE A 495 9.47 -18.48 -2.40
C PHE A 495 9.37 -19.55 -1.32
N THR A 496 8.85 -20.71 -1.73
CA THR A 496 8.71 -21.91 -0.89
C THR A 496 10.08 -22.50 -0.48
N GLY A 497 10.11 -23.65 0.20
CA GLY A 497 11.38 -24.33 0.54
C GLY A 497 12.33 -23.53 1.45
N GLY A 498 11.81 -22.52 2.15
CA GLY A 498 12.61 -21.66 3.04
C GLY A 498 13.47 -20.62 2.32
N VAL A 499 13.36 -20.43 1.00
CA VAL A 499 14.15 -19.43 0.26
C VAL A 499 13.83 -18.00 0.71
N TYR A 500 12.58 -17.71 1.09
CA TYR A 500 12.23 -16.43 1.73
C TYR A 500 13.05 -16.17 3.02
N GLY A 501 13.37 -17.23 3.79
CA GLY A 501 14.18 -17.16 5.01
C GLY A 501 15.67 -16.87 4.78
N LYS A 502 16.09 -16.77 3.52
CA LYS A 502 17.48 -16.59 3.08
C LYS A 502 17.71 -15.21 2.43
N LEU A 503 16.65 -14.41 2.26
CA LEU A 503 16.72 -13.04 1.73
C LEU A 503 17.42 -12.09 2.72
N ARG A 504 18.19 -11.14 2.18
CA ARG A 504 18.82 -10.03 2.90
C ARG A 504 18.79 -8.77 2.06
N TYR A 505 18.21 -7.70 2.60
CA TYR A 505 18.20 -6.40 1.94
C TYR A 505 19.49 -5.64 2.26
N VAL A 506 20.11 -5.08 1.24
CA VAL A 506 21.39 -4.38 1.33
C VAL A 506 21.22 -2.98 0.75
N SER A 507 21.11 -1.99 1.64
CA SER A 507 20.75 -0.60 1.28
C SER A 507 21.90 0.22 0.70
N ARG A 508 23.15 -0.20 0.92
CA ARG A 508 24.40 0.48 0.52
C ARG A 508 25.48 -0.56 0.19
N LEU A 509 26.45 -0.21 -0.64
CA LEU A 509 27.57 -1.11 -1.00
C LEU A 509 28.43 -1.52 0.19
N ASP A 510 28.64 -0.67 1.19
CA ASP A 510 29.50 -1.05 2.33
C ASP A 510 28.92 -2.22 3.17
N TYR A 511 27.60 -2.28 3.34
CA TYR A 511 26.93 -3.41 3.99
C TYR A 511 27.01 -4.71 3.14
N LEU A 512 27.25 -4.61 1.84
CA LEU A 512 27.59 -5.76 1.00
C LEU A 512 28.99 -6.28 1.34
N TRP A 513 29.97 -5.39 1.51
CA TRP A 513 31.36 -5.74 1.85
C TRP A 513 31.52 -6.29 3.27
N GLU A 514 30.53 -6.09 4.16
CA GLU A 514 30.44 -6.84 5.42
C GLU A 514 30.25 -8.35 5.20
N HIS A 515 29.58 -8.75 4.13
CA HIS A 515 29.19 -10.14 3.85
C HIS A 515 30.02 -10.78 2.73
N VAL A 516 30.45 -9.99 1.76
CA VAL A 516 31.03 -10.42 0.47
C VAL A 516 32.43 -9.85 0.30
N ARG A 517 33.33 -10.58 -0.39
CA ARG A 517 34.72 -10.17 -0.58
C ARG A 517 34.83 -9.14 -1.73
N ARG A 518 35.05 -7.87 -1.39
CA ARG A 518 35.15 -6.73 -2.33
C ARG A 518 36.05 -7.01 -3.55
N ASN A 519 37.22 -7.61 -3.35
CA ASN A 519 38.18 -7.87 -4.42
C ASN A 519 37.89 -9.14 -5.25
N GLU A 520 36.81 -9.88 -4.95
CA GLU A 520 36.44 -11.10 -5.69
C GLU A 520 35.19 -10.94 -6.57
N ILE A 521 34.40 -9.86 -6.41
CA ILE A 521 33.17 -9.62 -7.19
C ILE A 521 33.25 -8.31 -7.99
N GLU A 522 32.93 -8.41 -9.27
CA GLU A 522 32.76 -7.26 -10.17
C GLU A 522 31.36 -6.66 -9.99
N VAL A 523 31.32 -5.46 -9.41
CA VAL A 523 30.13 -4.58 -9.37
C VAL A 523 30.30 -3.53 -10.48
N PRO A 524 29.30 -3.28 -11.35
CA PRO A 524 29.40 -2.27 -12.40
C PRO A 524 29.41 -0.82 -11.89
N ASP A 525 30.03 0.08 -12.63
CA ASP A 525 30.22 1.50 -12.29
C ASP A 525 28.91 2.22 -11.91
N PHE A 526 27.83 2.02 -12.68
CA PHE A 526 26.50 2.61 -12.41
C PHE A 526 25.91 2.27 -11.03
N VAL A 527 26.46 1.27 -10.34
CA VAL A 527 26.06 0.89 -8.99
C VAL A 527 26.81 1.71 -7.94
N TYR A 528 28.06 2.09 -8.22
CA TYR A 528 28.82 3.05 -7.41
C TYR A 528 28.25 4.46 -7.57
N ASP A 529 27.96 4.90 -8.81
CA ASP A 529 27.30 6.19 -9.09
C ASP A 529 26.03 6.37 -8.23
N HIS A 530 25.21 5.32 -8.13
CA HIS A 530 23.98 5.33 -7.35
C HIS A 530 24.20 5.25 -5.83
N ASP A 531 25.30 4.64 -5.37
CA ASP A 531 25.65 4.57 -3.96
C ASP A 531 26.17 5.94 -3.47
N GLU A 532 26.90 6.68 -4.30
CA GLU A 532 27.29 8.08 -4.07
C GLU A 532 26.08 9.04 -4.08
N ASP A 533 25.12 8.85 -5.00
CA ASP A 533 23.85 9.58 -5.04
C ASP A 533 23.04 9.45 -3.73
N LEU A 534 23.15 8.30 -3.05
CA LEU A 534 22.52 8.02 -1.76
C LEU A 534 23.25 8.67 -0.57
N GLU A 535 24.57 8.90 -0.64
CA GLU A 535 25.30 9.66 0.39
C GLU A 535 24.88 11.13 0.44
N HIS A 536 24.65 11.71 -0.73
CA HIS A 536 24.27 13.11 -0.87
C HIS A 536 22.78 13.38 -0.56
N ARG A 537 21.99 12.34 -0.24
CA ARG A 537 20.53 12.43 0.03
C ARG A 537 20.11 11.69 1.32
N PRO A 538 20.47 12.19 2.51
CA PRO A 538 20.22 11.53 3.79
C PRO A 538 18.74 11.61 4.23
N MET A 539 17.86 10.82 3.59
CA MET A 539 16.48 10.57 4.03
C MET A 539 16.07 9.09 3.88
N MET A 540 16.72 8.21 4.64
CA MET A 540 16.08 7.29 5.59
C MET A 540 17.14 6.48 6.35
N ASP A 541 16.74 5.82 7.44
CA ASP A 541 17.61 4.93 8.21
C ASP A 541 17.87 3.63 7.42
N TYR A 542 19.13 3.36 7.09
CA TYR A 542 19.51 2.34 6.10
C TYR A 542 20.12 1.07 6.74
N GLY A 543 19.64 0.67 7.92
CA GLY A 543 20.03 -0.58 8.57
C GLY A 543 19.90 -1.83 7.68
N LEU A 544 20.76 -2.83 7.93
CA LEU A 544 20.71 -4.14 7.28
C LEU A 544 19.59 -4.99 7.90
N GLU A 545 18.37 -4.74 7.43
CA GLU A 545 17.15 -5.26 8.05
C GLU A 545 16.82 -6.70 7.62
N SER A 546 16.28 -7.48 8.57
CA SER A 546 15.93 -8.89 8.38
C SER A 546 14.56 -9.17 9.00
N ASP A 547 13.54 -9.39 8.17
CA ASP A 547 12.11 -9.53 8.54
C ASP A 547 11.77 -10.84 9.28
N HIS A 548 12.60 -11.25 10.23
CA HIS A 548 12.48 -12.52 10.95
C HIS A 548 12.53 -12.27 12.46
N PRO A 549 11.53 -12.74 13.23
CA PRO A 549 11.60 -12.73 14.69
C PRO A 549 12.84 -13.48 15.17
N ARG A 550 13.78 -12.77 15.82
CA ARG A 550 15.00 -13.38 16.36
C ARG A 550 14.66 -14.19 17.61
N VAL A 551 14.57 -15.50 17.45
CA VAL A 551 14.44 -16.45 18.56
C VAL A 551 15.84 -16.97 18.94
N TYR A 552 16.56 -16.21 19.77
CA TYR A 552 17.31 -16.71 20.95
C TYR A 552 18.04 -15.58 21.69
N ASP A 553 18.28 -15.78 22.98
CA ASP A 553 18.82 -14.79 23.92
C ASP A 553 20.33 -14.51 23.78
N ALA A 554 20.69 -13.22 23.82
CA ALA A 554 21.96 -12.72 24.36
C ALA A 554 21.80 -11.23 24.72
N PRO A 555 22.34 -10.75 25.86
CA PRO A 555 22.23 -9.33 26.23
C PRO A 555 23.21 -8.47 25.43
N ALA A 556 22.74 -7.33 24.92
CA ALA A 556 23.60 -6.28 24.41
C ALA A 556 24.34 -5.60 25.57
N VAL A 557 25.61 -5.23 25.36
CA VAL A 557 26.42 -4.47 26.31
C VAL A 557 26.63 -3.07 25.74
N ASP A 558 26.25 -2.04 26.50
CA ASP A 558 26.42 -0.64 26.11
C ASP A 558 27.90 -0.23 26.01
N SER A 559 28.25 0.54 24.98
CA SER A 559 29.32 1.55 25.04
C SER A 559 29.17 2.60 23.92
N PRO A 560 29.64 3.84 24.13
CA PRO A 560 29.03 5.00 23.46
C PRO A 560 29.73 5.49 22.19
N VAL A 561 28.99 6.31 21.43
CA VAL A 561 29.47 7.12 20.31
C VAL A 561 30.65 8.01 20.73
N SER A 562 31.70 8.04 19.92
CA SER A 562 32.81 9.01 20.04
C SER A 562 32.72 10.05 18.93
N THR A 563 32.62 11.32 19.30
CA THR A 563 32.62 12.46 18.38
C THR A 563 34.04 13.01 18.20
N TYR A 564 34.58 12.91 16.98
CA TYR A 564 35.66 13.75 16.47
C TYR A 564 35.16 14.42 15.18
N SER A 565 34.91 15.74 15.13
CA SER A 565 35.81 16.88 15.36
C SER A 565 36.73 17.12 14.15
N MET A 566 36.26 17.95 13.20
CA MET A 566 37.06 18.42 12.07
C MET A 566 38.02 19.54 12.51
N ARG A 567 39.33 19.38 12.26
CA ARG A 567 40.28 20.52 12.14
C ARG A 567 41.64 20.16 11.50
N CYS A 568 41.73 20.41 10.18
CA CYS A 568 42.88 20.98 9.44
C CYS A 568 44.26 20.26 9.46
N ILE A 569 45.21 20.84 8.69
CA ILE A 569 46.62 20.43 8.44
C ILE A 569 46.73 19.39 7.30
N SER A 570 47.25 19.72 6.11
CA SER A 570 47.81 20.99 5.59
C SER A 570 47.31 21.29 4.18
#